data_AF-A0A2J5PWV2-F1
#
_entry.id   AF-A0A2J5PWV2-F1
#
_cell.length_a   1.000
_cell.length_b   1.000
_cell.length_c   1.000
_cell.angle_alpha   90.00
_cell.angle_beta   90.00
_cell.angle_gamma   90.00
#
_symmetry.space_group_name_H-M   'P 1'
#
loop_
_entity.id
_entity.type
_entity.pdbx_description
1 polymer ?
#
loop_
_entity_poly.entity_id
_entity_poly.type
_entity_poly.pdbx_seq_one_letter_code
_entity_poly.pdbx_strand_id
1 'polypeptide(L)'
;MATNTSNDKSRQISIRIPHDVLDEMEAAKFSGESTAGFLVTAARSEIARRQTEGNEEALLLSSLDALTRVEEIGVRAGEEIQQIITVARDELQRRTSIKSEPEN
;
A
#
# COMPACT_ATOMS: atom_id res chain seq x y z
N MET A 1 -1.95 45.09 15.82
CA MET A 1 -1.42 43.86 16.45
C MET A 1 -1.06 42.91 15.31
N ALA A 2 0.23 42.67 15.04
CA ALA A 2 0.62 41.68 14.04
C ALA A 2 0.44 40.28 14.63
N THR A 3 -0.58 39.55 14.20
CA THR A 3 -0.80 38.14 14.56
C THR A 3 0.21 37.27 13.79
N ASN A 4 1.48 37.33 14.20
CA ASN A 4 2.58 36.54 13.63
C ASN A 4 2.50 35.03 13.98
N THR A 5 1.32 34.53 14.37
CA THR A 5 1.09 33.17 14.85
C THR A 5 0.73 32.18 13.74
N SER A 6 0.64 32.64 12.49
CA SER A 6 0.32 31.81 11.32
C SER A 6 1.17 32.24 10.13
N ASN A 7 1.74 31.28 9.42
CA ASN A 7 2.36 31.46 8.11
C ASN A 7 1.87 30.37 7.15
N ASP A 8 2.33 30.38 5.90
CA ASP A 8 1.88 29.44 4.85
C ASP A 8 2.16 27.96 5.16
N LYS A 9 3.05 27.67 6.13
CA LYS A 9 3.51 26.32 6.48
C LYS A 9 3.00 25.84 7.85
N SER A 10 2.75 26.74 8.79
CA SER A 10 2.37 26.38 10.15
C SER A 10 1.59 27.46 10.89
N ARG A 11 0.80 27.03 11.87
CA ARG A 11 0.09 27.89 12.82
C ARG A 11 0.41 27.46 14.24
N GLN A 12 0.77 28.42 15.09
CA GLN A 12 1.02 28.18 16.50
C GLN A 12 -0.30 28.14 17.27
N ILE A 13 -0.46 27.10 18.10
CA ILE A 13 -1.62 26.90 18.96
C ILE A 13 -1.11 26.80 20.40
N SER A 14 -1.80 27.46 21.34
CA SER A 14 -1.49 27.38 22.77
C SER A 14 -2.55 26.55 23.48
N ILE A 15 -2.10 25.48 24.14
CA ILE A 15 -2.95 24.60 24.96
C ILE A 15 -2.26 24.36 26.30
N ARG A 16 -3.05 24.05 27.34
CA ARG A 16 -2.52 23.55 28.62
C ARG A 16 -2.52 22.03 28.58
N ILE A 17 -1.40 21.43 28.95
CA ILE A 17 -1.25 19.97 29.07
C ILE A 17 -1.03 19.67 30.56
N PRO A 18 -1.76 18.72 31.15
CA PRO A 18 -1.52 18.25 32.51
C PRO A 18 -0.07 17.80 32.74
N HIS A 19 0.43 17.96 33.98
CA HIS A 19 1.82 17.65 34.32
C HIS A 19 2.15 16.17 34.18
N ASP A 20 1.26 15.30 34.65
CA ASP A 20 1.35 13.84 34.49
C ASP A 20 1.52 13.43 33.02
N VAL A 21 0.73 14.02 32.12
CA VAL A 21 0.84 13.76 30.67
C VAL A 21 2.17 14.26 30.09
N LEU A 22 2.67 15.40 30.56
CA LEU A 22 3.99 15.91 30.13
C LEU A 22 5.13 15.01 30.60
N ASP A 23 5.04 14.49 31.83
CA ASP A 23 6.05 13.60 32.40
C ASP A 23 6.07 12.26 31.66
N GLU A 24 4.89 11.68 31.38
CA GLU A 24 4.76 10.46 30.57
C GLU A 24 5.30 10.65 29.14
N MET A 25 5.00 11.80 28.52
CA MET A 25 5.52 12.15 27.21
C MET A 25 7.06 12.21 27.22
N GLU A 26 7.65 12.87 28.22
CA GLU A 26 9.11 12.99 28.28
C GLU A 26 9.79 11.63 28.50
N ALA A 27 9.17 10.74 29.27
CA ALA A 27 9.64 9.36 29.44
C ALA A 27 9.51 8.50 28.18
N ALA A 28 8.52 8.77 27.32
CA ALA A 28 8.25 8.02 26.09
C ALA A 28 9.05 8.50 24.87
N LYS A 29 9.64 9.70 24.93
CA LYS A 29 10.41 10.28 23.81
C LYS A 29 11.65 9.46 23.48
N PHE A 30 11.98 9.40 22.19
CA PHE A 30 13.25 8.82 21.76
C PHE A 30 14.42 9.77 22.05
N SER A 31 15.63 9.20 22.15
CA SER A 31 16.85 10.00 22.36
C SER A 31 17.03 11.05 21.25
N GLY A 32 17.15 12.31 21.65
CA GLY A 32 17.30 13.44 20.72
C GLY A 32 16.00 13.93 20.09
N GLU A 33 14.85 13.36 20.45
CA GLU A 33 13.55 13.81 19.97
C GLU A 33 13.13 15.12 20.64
N SER A 34 12.66 16.07 19.84
CA SER A 34 12.09 17.32 20.36
C SER A 34 10.63 17.11 20.77
N THR A 35 10.17 17.84 21.78
CA THR A 35 8.75 17.82 22.21
C THR A 35 7.81 18.20 21.07
N ALA A 36 8.19 19.15 20.22
CA ALA A 36 7.41 19.51 19.03
C ALA A 36 7.36 18.34 18.03
N GLY A 37 8.47 17.65 17.80
CA GLY A 37 8.54 16.47 16.93
C GLY A 37 7.64 15.33 17.43
N PHE A 38 7.68 15.05 18.73
CA PHE A 38 6.81 14.06 19.36
C PHE A 38 5.33 14.41 19.15
N LEU A 39 4.92 15.63 19.49
CA LEU A 39 3.52 16.06 19.41
C LEU A 39 2.99 16.09 17.97
N VAL A 40 3.80 16.54 17.01
CA VAL A 40 3.42 16.53 15.58
C VAL A 40 3.25 15.09 15.08
N THR A 41 4.15 14.18 15.46
CA THR A 41 4.06 12.77 15.09
C THR A 41 2.83 12.13 15.70
N ALA A 42 2.58 12.32 17.00
CA ALA A 42 1.41 11.81 17.69
C ALA A 42 0.10 12.32 17.06
N ALA A 43 0.02 13.62 16.74
CA ALA A 43 -1.14 14.20 16.08
C ALA A 43 -1.39 13.60 14.68
N ARG A 44 -0.33 13.39 13.88
CA ARG A 44 -0.44 12.75 12.57
C ARG A 44 -0.94 11.31 12.68
N SER A 45 -0.39 10.54 13.61
CA SER A 45 -0.83 9.16 13.87
C SER A 45 -2.29 9.09 14.27
N GLU A 46 -2.74 10.00 15.14
CA GLU A 46 -4.14 10.04 15.58
C GLU A 46 -5.11 10.49 14.46
N ILE A 47 -4.69 11.42 13.60
CA ILE A 47 -5.46 11.79 12.39
C ILE A 47 -5.58 10.58 11.47
N ALA A 48 -4.48 9.88 11.21
CA ALA A 48 -4.48 8.68 10.37
C ALA A 48 -5.39 7.60 10.96
N ARG A 49 -5.29 7.33 12.27
CA ARG A 49 -6.15 6.36 12.97
C ARG A 49 -7.64 6.67 12.80
N ARG A 50 -8.04 7.93 13.00
CA ARG A 50 -9.44 8.34 12.84
C ARG A 50 -9.91 8.32 11.39
N GLN A 51 -9.01 8.62 10.45
CA GLN A 51 -9.30 8.48 9.02
C GLN A 51 -9.46 7.01 8.63
N THR A 52 -8.68 6.09 9.22
CA THR A 52 -8.82 4.65 8.96
C THR A 52 -10.01 4.03 9.65
N GLU A 53 -10.39 4.47 10.85
CA GLU A 53 -11.58 3.96 11.55
C GLU A 53 -12.88 4.35 10.84
N GLY A 54 -12.90 5.49 10.14
CA GLY A 54 -14.00 5.82 9.23
C GLY A 54 -13.95 5.10 7.88
N ASN A 55 -12.89 4.32 7.63
CA ASN A 55 -12.52 3.80 6.31
C ASN A 55 -12.09 2.32 6.36
N GLU A 56 -12.37 1.61 7.46
CA GLU A 56 -11.97 0.22 7.67
C GLU A 56 -12.66 -0.69 6.64
N GLU A 57 -13.93 -0.44 6.36
CA GLU A 57 -14.65 -1.03 5.22
C GLU A 57 -13.99 -0.69 3.89
N ALA A 58 -13.53 0.54 3.66
CA ALA A 58 -12.92 0.90 2.37
C ALA A 58 -11.51 0.32 2.19
N LEU A 59 -10.80 0.06 3.28
CA LEU A 59 -9.49 -0.61 3.26
C LEU A 59 -9.66 -2.11 2.97
N LEU A 60 -10.69 -2.74 3.56
CA LEU A 60 -11.11 -4.10 3.22
C LEU A 60 -11.61 -4.19 1.77
N LEU A 61 -12.44 -3.25 1.32
CA LEU A 61 -12.89 -3.16 -0.07
C LEU A 61 -11.71 -2.97 -1.04
N SER A 62 -10.74 -2.11 -0.70
CA SER A 62 -9.54 -1.91 -1.51
C SER A 62 -8.66 -3.16 -1.60
N SER A 63 -8.54 -3.93 -0.52
CA SER A 63 -7.78 -5.18 -0.55
C SER A 63 -8.51 -6.28 -1.32
N LEU A 64 -9.85 -6.32 -1.24
CA LEU A 64 -10.67 -7.21 -2.06
C LEU A 64 -10.58 -6.87 -3.55
N ASP A 65 -10.66 -5.59 -3.91
CA ASP A 65 -10.46 -5.10 -5.28
C ASP A 65 -9.06 -5.45 -5.81
N ALA A 66 -8.04 -5.37 -4.95
CA ALA A 66 -6.69 -5.79 -5.31
C ALA A 66 -6.61 -7.30 -5.59
N LEU A 67 -7.31 -8.12 -4.80
CA LEU A 67 -7.39 -9.58 -5.02
C LEU A 67 -8.15 -9.91 -6.31
N THR A 68 -9.26 -9.21 -6.61
CA THR A 68 -10.00 -9.36 -7.87
C THR A 68 -9.10 -9.08 -9.09
N ARG A 69 -8.27 -8.03 -9.03
CA ARG A 69 -7.31 -7.75 -10.11
C ARG A 69 -6.26 -8.84 -10.27
N VAL A 70 -5.80 -9.43 -9.17
CA VAL A 70 -4.85 -10.55 -9.21
C VAL A 70 -5.50 -11.78 -9.85
N GLU A 71 -6.77 -12.06 -9.53
CA GLU A 71 -7.55 -13.12 -10.18
C GLU A 71 -7.64 -12.92 -11.69
N GLU A 72 -8.06 -11.72 -12.14
CA GLU A 72 -8.17 -11.40 -13.57
C GLU A 72 -6.85 -11.59 -14.33
N ILE A 73 -5.74 -11.16 -13.72
CA ILE A 73 -4.40 -11.33 -14.29
C ILE A 73 -4.05 -12.82 -14.36
N GLY A 74 -4.34 -13.58 -13.30
CA GLY A 74 -4.08 -15.03 -13.24
C GLY A 74 -4.86 -15.82 -14.30
N VAL A 75 -6.14 -15.49 -14.50
CA VAL A 75 -6.98 -16.09 -15.54
C VAL A 75 -6.38 -15.84 -16.92
N ARG A 76 -6.05 -14.58 -17.23
CA ARG A 76 -5.48 -14.20 -18.53
C ARG A 76 -4.13 -14.86 -18.79
N ALA A 77 -3.24 -14.86 -17.79
CA ALA A 77 -1.95 -15.53 -17.89
C ALA A 77 -2.13 -17.04 -18.14
N GLY A 78 -3.12 -17.67 -17.49
CA GLY A 78 -3.48 -19.07 -17.73
C GLY A 78 -3.91 -19.34 -19.18
N GLU A 79 -4.76 -18.49 -19.74
CA GLU A 79 -5.21 -18.58 -21.14
C GLU A 79 -4.04 -18.44 -22.12
N GLU A 80 -3.18 -17.46 -21.92
CA GLU A 80 -1.98 -17.24 -22.76
C GLU A 80 -1.03 -18.44 -22.72
N ILE A 81 -0.80 -19.02 -21.54
CA ILE A 81 0.01 -20.24 -21.39
C ILE A 81 -0.61 -21.41 -22.17
N GLN A 82 -1.93 -21.59 -22.13
CA GLN A 82 -2.61 -22.65 -22.90
C GLN A 82 -2.47 -22.46 -24.41
N GLN A 83 -2.51 -21.23 -24.90
CA GLN A 83 -2.26 -20.94 -26.31
C GLN A 83 -0.84 -21.33 -26.72
N ILE A 84 0.17 -20.99 -25.92
CA ILE A 84 1.56 -21.37 -26.17
C ILE A 84 1.71 -22.90 -26.19
N ILE A 85 1.10 -23.60 -25.23
CA ILE A 85 1.12 -25.08 -25.19
C ILE A 85 0.49 -25.68 -26.46
N THR A 86 -0.62 -25.12 -26.92
CA THR A 86 -1.31 -25.58 -28.14
C THR A 86 -0.42 -25.41 -29.36
N VAL A 87 0.17 -24.23 -29.55
CA VAL A 87 1.10 -23.96 -30.66
C VAL A 87 2.30 -24.91 -30.63
N ALA A 88 2.86 -25.15 -29.45
CA ALA A 88 4.00 -26.07 -29.29
C ALA A 88 3.62 -27.52 -29.65
N ARG A 89 2.42 -27.98 -29.26
CA ARG A 89 1.92 -29.33 -29.60
C ARG A 89 1.69 -29.49 -31.10
N ASP A 90 1.08 -28.51 -31.74
CA ASP A 90 0.83 -28.52 -33.18
C ASP A 90 2.15 -28.54 -33.96
N GLU A 91 3.14 -27.76 -33.52
CA GLU A 91 4.47 -27.75 -34.13
C GLU A 91 5.21 -29.09 -33.95
N LEU A 92 5.12 -29.70 -32.76
CA LEU A 92 5.67 -31.04 -32.52
C LEU A 92 5.02 -32.08 -33.43
N GLN A 93 3.69 -32.07 -33.55
CA GLN A 93 2.97 -32.99 -34.44
C GLN A 93 3.39 -32.81 -35.90
N ARG A 94 3.46 -31.57 -36.40
CA ARG A 94 3.93 -31.29 -37.77
C ARG A 94 5.31 -31.89 -38.03
N ARG A 95 6.25 -31.70 -37.10
CA ARG A 95 7.61 -32.26 -37.23
C ARG A 95 7.63 -33.77 -37.20
N THR A 96 6.81 -34.41 -36.37
CA THR A 96 6.71 -35.87 -36.33
C THR A 96 6.10 -36.44 -37.61
N SER A 97 5.09 -35.79 -38.19
CA SER A 97 4.45 -36.21 -39.44
C SER A 97 5.39 -36.07 -40.63
N ILE A 98 6.09 -34.94 -40.75
CA ILE A 98 7.10 -34.70 -41.80
C ILE A 98 8.25 -35.71 -41.72
N LYS A 99 8.66 -36.11 -40.51
CA LYS A 99 9.75 -37.07 -40.30
C LYS A 99 9.32 -38.53 -40.58
N SER A 100 8.01 -38.79 -40.72
CA SER A 100 7.44 -40.12 -40.94
C SER A 100 7.09 -40.45 -42.40
N GLU A 101 7.28 -39.51 -43.33
CA GLU A 101 7.24 -39.78 -44.78
C GLU A 101 8.65 -40.15 -45.26
N PRO A 102 8.96 -41.43 -45.53
CA PRO A 102 10.26 -41.80 -46.09
C PRO A 102 10.31 -41.42 -47.57
N GLU A 103 11.42 -40.84 -47.98
CA GLU A 103 11.78 -40.61 -49.39
C GLU A 103 11.65 -41.93 -50.17
N ASN A 104 10.81 -41.90 -51.21
CA ASN A 104 10.59 -42.98 -52.16
C ASN A 104 11.07 -42.49 -53.54
#